data_AF-A0A679FQC0-F1
#
_entry.id   AF-A0A679FQC0-F1
#
_cell.length_a   1.000
_cell.length_b   1.000
_cell.length_c   1.000
_cell.angle_alpha   90.00
_cell.angle_beta   90.00
_cell.angle_gamma   90.00
#
_symmetry.space_group_name_H-M   'P 1'
#
loop_
_entity.id
_entity.type
_entity.pdbx_description
1 polymer ?
#
loop_
_entity_poly.entity_id
_entity_poly.type
_entity_poly.pdbx_seq_one_letter_code
_entity_poly.pdbx_strand_id
1 'polypeptide(L)'
;MHQMNISRDVIRVYDLIGNLSAYLENAKNIHTDDFLNDKSMLYFEMPFNDPKVRLIQYDGQLVYKNRRYIVTEIEDGMEESGRFTFAVTAELAYIELLNKVFPTIEINAEELRNGLEKILSGTGWKVGIIEAGYEDEIFSLKESRKTALWLVRQVAKIVGLEIQWDSMNRLVHFVKRIGSNRGASFRYRKNLKSVKRTITPPEATVIIPYGKNGLTIADVNDGKNYVENYDWYVSQGVSLSEARQKYRKEYILEDERFILPGNLKRYAEDLLKEMAFPRISYQVTVLDLSAITGLEEDKFYLGDDVRIYNEDLNLDVTTRILRMKVYPQEPWRNEVELGFLEPGLGDISNDSISNDVQAAQPDLLFIKSGAAKTIGTSPLFPLQISITNFGSTNAQIGLMLICQAKAALTVTIKLMFNGSDIGPPIKQYMPAGWHTIGLPFIIAQMPSGTGMLEVQMFTDTGTIDIPQDGLQMFVYAQNLLGGISSEVPRPSVAEMYSFNKANYTTIQTRQAVAIVLDGPGRVNVGEHHSLQYENSISTHVAINTIRR
;
A
#
# COMPACT_ATOMS: atom_id res chain seq x y z
N MET A 1 37.02 24.60 2.22
CA MET A 1 35.66 24.19 2.69
C MET A 1 34.87 23.36 1.65
N HIS A 2 35.46 22.86 0.55
CA HIS A 2 34.69 22.24 -0.55
C HIS A 2 34.60 20.70 -0.53
N GLN A 3 35.07 20.03 0.53
CA GLN A 3 35.06 18.55 0.63
C GLN A 3 33.97 17.96 1.54
N MET A 4 33.17 18.77 2.26
CA MET A 4 32.16 18.25 3.20
C MET A 4 30.75 18.05 2.61
N ASN A 5 30.47 18.44 1.37
CA ASN A 5 29.12 18.33 0.78
C ASN A 5 28.93 17.18 -0.22
N ILE A 6 29.99 16.55 -0.72
CA ILE A 6 29.87 15.45 -1.69
C ILE A 6 29.27 14.18 -1.05
N SER A 7 29.43 14.00 0.28
CA SER A 7 28.97 12.77 0.96
C SER A 7 27.48 12.73 1.29
N ARG A 8 26.72 13.84 1.15
CA ARG A 8 25.28 13.88 1.46
C ARG A 8 24.38 13.45 0.30
N ASP A 9 24.90 13.51 -0.92
CA ASP A 9 24.17 13.21 -2.16
C ASP A 9 24.40 11.78 -2.67
N VAL A 10 25.08 10.94 -1.90
CA VAL A 10 25.25 9.50 -2.20
C VAL A 10 24.38 8.68 -1.24
N ILE A 11 23.71 7.66 -1.77
CA ILE A 11 22.91 6.72 -0.96
C ILE A 11 23.87 5.88 -0.11
N ARG A 12 23.61 5.85 1.20
CA ARG A 12 24.35 5.04 2.17
C ARG A 12 23.53 3.82 2.56
N VAL A 13 24.13 2.64 2.46
CA VAL A 13 23.52 1.37 2.85
C VAL A 13 24.01 0.98 4.22
N TYR A 14 23.10 0.54 5.07
CA TYR A 14 23.38 0.02 6.39
C TYR A 14 22.93 -1.44 6.48
N ASP A 15 23.70 -2.26 7.20
CA ASP A 15 23.29 -3.63 7.52
C ASP A 15 22.08 -3.66 8.48
N LEU A 16 21.48 -4.83 8.70
CA LEU A 16 20.34 -5.00 9.62
C LEU A 16 20.67 -4.66 11.09
N ILE A 17 21.95 -4.56 11.44
CA ILE A 17 22.42 -4.23 12.79
C ILE A 17 22.66 -2.70 12.91
N GLY A 18 22.61 -1.96 11.81
CA GLY A 18 22.75 -0.51 11.74
C GLY A 18 24.18 -0.01 11.49
N ASN A 19 25.10 -0.87 11.05
CA ASN A 19 26.44 -0.44 10.64
C ASN A 19 26.44 0.02 9.19
N LEU A 20 27.21 1.05 8.88
CA LEU A 20 27.39 1.52 7.50
C LEU A 20 28.14 0.45 6.69
N SER A 21 27.49 -0.07 5.65
CA SER A 21 28.02 -1.14 4.78
C SER A 21 28.61 -0.60 3.48
N ALA A 22 27.98 0.41 2.86
CA ALA A 22 28.44 0.93 1.57
C ALA A 22 27.92 2.34 1.24
N TYR A 23 28.61 2.98 0.29
CA TYR A 23 28.14 4.16 -0.45
C TYR A 23 27.84 3.75 -1.89
N LEU A 24 26.63 4.00 -2.39
CA LEU A 24 26.19 3.60 -3.72
C LEU A 24 26.50 4.67 -4.77
N GLU A 25 27.78 4.79 -5.13
CA GLU A 25 28.28 5.79 -6.09
C GLU A 25 27.79 5.56 -7.53
N ASN A 26 27.46 4.31 -7.87
CA ASN A 26 27.01 3.91 -9.21
C ASN A 26 25.47 3.91 -9.36
N ALA A 27 24.74 4.36 -8.34
CA ALA A 27 23.29 4.44 -8.40
C ALA A 27 22.83 5.45 -9.46
N LYS A 28 21.80 5.08 -10.22
CA LYS A 28 21.21 5.86 -11.31
C LYS A 28 19.70 5.96 -11.14
N ASN A 29 19.06 6.83 -11.93
CA ASN A 29 17.62 7.07 -11.87
C ASN A 29 17.11 7.39 -10.45
N ILE A 30 17.97 7.98 -9.63
CA ILE A 30 17.67 8.29 -8.22
C ILE A 30 16.58 9.35 -8.16
N HIS A 31 15.48 9.02 -7.49
CA HIS A 31 14.43 9.98 -7.22
C HIS A 31 13.73 9.70 -5.89
N THR A 32 13.18 10.77 -5.30
CA THR A 32 12.23 10.67 -4.20
C THR A 32 10.83 10.96 -4.71
N ASP A 33 9.83 10.31 -4.13
CA ASP A 33 8.42 10.52 -4.43
C ASP A 33 7.67 10.71 -3.11
N ASP A 34 7.42 11.97 -2.76
CA ASP A 34 6.91 12.36 -1.46
C ASP A 34 5.47 12.90 -1.59
N PHE A 35 4.56 12.33 -0.81
CA PHE A 35 3.17 12.77 -0.68
C PHE A 35 2.96 13.43 0.67
N LEU A 36 2.20 14.51 0.70
CA LEU A 36 1.84 15.21 1.92
C LEU A 36 0.92 14.30 2.76
N ASN A 37 1.31 14.05 4.01
CA ASN A 37 0.59 13.20 4.97
C ASN A 37 0.39 11.72 4.55
N ASP A 38 1.04 11.26 3.49
CA ASP A 38 0.90 9.89 3.00
C ASP A 38 2.28 9.22 2.84
N LYS A 39 2.57 8.64 1.66
CA LYS A 39 3.79 7.87 1.41
C LYS A 39 4.98 8.73 1.05
N SER A 40 6.18 8.26 1.40
CA SER A 40 7.44 8.90 1.05
C SER A 40 8.46 7.86 0.60
N MET A 41 8.80 7.89 -0.68
CA MET A 41 9.60 6.85 -1.32
C MET A 41 10.96 7.36 -1.79
N LEU A 42 11.95 6.48 -1.77
CA LEU A 42 13.22 6.59 -2.47
C LEU A 42 13.30 5.45 -3.48
N TYR A 43 13.59 5.79 -4.73
CA TYR A 43 13.84 4.83 -5.80
C TYR A 43 15.23 5.07 -6.39
N PHE A 44 15.91 3.99 -6.76
CA PHE A 44 17.12 4.04 -7.57
C PHE A 44 17.37 2.71 -8.28
N GLU A 45 18.20 2.78 -9.32
CA GLU A 45 18.70 1.62 -10.06
C GLU A 45 20.21 1.48 -9.84
N MET A 46 20.71 0.24 -9.90
CA MET A 46 22.12 -0.09 -9.86
C MET A 46 22.49 -1.00 -11.04
N PRO A 47 23.74 -0.91 -11.56
CA PRO A 47 24.26 -1.95 -12.42
C PRO A 47 24.24 -3.30 -11.70
N PHE A 48 23.62 -4.31 -12.30
CA PHE A 48 23.47 -5.64 -11.69
C PHE A 48 24.82 -6.29 -11.30
N ASN A 49 25.90 -5.97 -12.02
CA ASN A 49 27.24 -6.48 -11.75
C ASN A 49 28.02 -5.70 -10.66
N ASP A 50 27.44 -4.64 -10.09
CA ASP A 50 28.06 -3.90 -9.00
C ASP A 50 28.11 -4.78 -7.73
N PRO A 51 29.29 -5.01 -7.12
CA PRO A 51 29.40 -5.86 -5.94
C PRO A 51 28.60 -5.35 -4.73
N LYS A 52 28.27 -4.05 -4.68
CA LYS A 52 27.50 -3.43 -3.58
C LYS A 52 26.01 -3.79 -3.63
N VAL A 53 25.51 -4.30 -4.75
CA VAL A 53 24.13 -4.81 -4.88
C VAL A 53 23.84 -5.87 -3.81
N ARG A 54 24.82 -6.75 -3.53
CA ARG A 54 24.72 -7.82 -2.53
C ARG A 54 24.65 -7.33 -1.08
N LEU A 55 24.88 -6.05 -0.85
CA LEU A 55 24.82 -5.41 0.47
C LEU A 55 23.44 -4.81 0.74
N ILE A 56 22.58 -4.75 -0.28
CA ILE A 56 21.20 -4.26 -0.19
C ILE A 56 20.31 -5.47 0.09
N GLN A 57 19.44 -5.34 1.07
CA GLN A 57 18.53 -6.41 1.49
C GLN A 57 17.19 -5.81 1.91
N TYR A 58 16.13 -6.61 1.85
CA TYR A 58 14.83 -6.30 2.43
C TYR A 58 14.97 -5.94 3.91
N ASP A 59 14.17 -4.98 4.37
CA ASP A 59 14.27 -4.35 5.70
C ASP A 59 15.60 -3.63 5.99
N GLY A 60 16.53 -3.61 5.01
CA GLY A 60 17.79 -2.89 5.09
C GLY A 60 17.58 -1.38 5.15
N GLN A 61 18.44 -0.69 5.88
CA GLN A 61 18.37 0.76 6.03
C GLN A 61 19.16 1.48 4.93
N LEU A 62 18.54 2.48 4.34
CA LEU A 62 19.19 3.42 3.42
C LEU A 62 19.15 4.82 4.01
N VAL A 63 20.22 5.60 3.80
CA VAL A 63 20.22 7.02 4.15
C VAL A 63 20.60 7.86 2.93
N TYR A 64 19.70 8.74 2.54
CA TYR A 64 19.87 9.65 1.41
C TYR A 64 19.36 11.05 1.77
N LYS A 65 20.12 12.11 1.45
CA LYS A 65 19.77 13.51 1.74
C LYS A 65 19.24 13.77 3.17
N ASN A 66 19.91 13.18 4.15
CA ASN A 66 19.55 13.27 5.58
C ASN A 66 18.13 12.76 5.89
N ARG A 67 17.68 11.74 5.18
CA ARG A 67 16.47 10.99 5.46
C ARG A 67 16.80 9.50 5.47
N ARG A 68 16.21 8.77 6.41
CA ARG A 68 16.36 7.32 6.55
C ARG A 68 15.15 6.63 5.92
N TYR A 69 15.43 5.64 5.10
CA TYR A 69 14.47 4.80 4.40
C TYR A 69 14.72 3.32 4.74
N ILE A 70 13.71 2.49 4.57
CA ILE A 70 13.74 1.03 4.72
C ILE A 70 13.40 0.41 3.37
N VAL A 71 14.23 -0.52 2.91
CA VAL A 71 14.01 -1.22 1.64
C VAL A 71 12.75 -2.09 1.75
N THR A 72 11.77 -1.79 0.90
CA THR A 72 10.48 -2.50 0.85
C THR A 72 10.40 -3.45 -0.35
N GLU A 73 11.13 -3.14 -1.42
CA GLU A 73 11.08 -3.91 -2.66
C GLU A 73 12.44 -3.86 -3.38
N ILE A 74 12.85 -5.02 -3.88
CA ILE A 74 14.03 -5.20 -4.73
C ILE A 74 13.55 -5.93 -5.98
N GLU A 75 13.71 -5.29 -7.13
CA GLU A 75 13.43 -5.89 -8.42
C GLU A 75 14.75 -6.15 -9.14
N ASP A 76 15.07 -7.43 -9.35
CA ASP A 76 16.17 -7.82 -10.20
C ASP A 76 15.69 -8.72 -11.33
N GLY A 77 16.32 -8.57 -12.50
CA GLY A 77 15.82 -9.24 -13.69
C GLY A 77 16.66 -9.00 -14.91
N MET A 78 16.15 -9.50 -16.02
CA MET A 78 16.74 -9.29 -17.33
C MET A 78 15.63 -8.82 -18.27
N GLU A 79 15.83 -7.66 -18.87
CA GLU A 79 14.94 -7.16 -19.91
C GLU A 79 15.03 -8.03 -21.17
N GLU A 80 14.04 -7.89 -22.07
CA GLU A 80 14.04 -8.54 -23.39
C GLU A 80 15.30 -8.21 -24.22
N SER A 81 15.90 -7.04 -23.96
CA SER A 81 17.17 -6.59 -24.55
C SER A 81 18.41 -7.38 -24.09
N GLY A 82 18.27 -8.28 -23.10
CA GLY A 82 19.37 -8.99 -22.45
C GLY A 82 20.09 -8.15 -21.39
N ARG A 83 19.61 -6.94 -21.09
CA ARG A 83 20.15 -6.07 -20.05
C ARG A 83 19.64 -6.50 -18.68
N PHE A 84 20.58 -6.79 -17.77
CA PHE A 84 20.24 -7.03 -16.38
C PHE A 84 19.89 -5.73 -15.66
N THR A 85 18.81 -5.76 -14.90
CA THR A 85 18.31 -4.64 -14.10
C THR A 85 18.39 -5.00 -12.61
N PHE A 86 18.65 -3.99 -11.79
CA PHE A 86 18.53 -4.06 -10.35
C PHE A 86 17.95 -2.73 -9.87
N ALA A 87 16.70 -2.74 -9.44
CA ALA A 87 15.98 -1.58 -8.95
C ALA A 87 15.59 -1.80 -7.49
N VAL A 88 15.59 -0.71 -6.73
CA VAL A 88 15.27 -0.73 -5.30
C VAL A 88 14.26 0.36 -5.02
N THR A 89 13.20 -0.03 -4.33
CA THR A 89 12.22 0.87 -3.75
C THR A 89 12.33 0.79 -2.24
N ALA A 90 12.43 1.95 -1.60
CA ALA A 90 12.51 2.08 -0.15
C ALA A 90 11.54 3.16 0.34
N GLU A 91 10.85 2.91 1.44
CA GLU A 91 9.92 3.86 2.05
C GLU A 91 10.56 4.53 3.27
N LEU A 92 10.16 5.76 3.58
CA LEU A 92 10.67 6.50 4.72
C LEU A 92 10.49 5.69 6.01
N ALA A 93 11.46 5.77 6.92
CA ALA A 93 11.56 4.86 8.06
C ALA A 93 10.35 4.87 9.03
N TYR A 94 9.36 5.76 8.89
CA TYR A 94 8.13 5.66 9.69
C TYR A 94 7.44 4.30 9.52
N ILE A 95 7.68 3.57 8.41
CA ILE A 95 7.11 2.23 8.21
C ILE A 95 7.54 1.22 9.27
N GLU A 96 8.62 1.48 10.01
CA GLU A 96 8.99 0.65 11.17
C GLU A 96 7.89 0.64 12.25
N LEU A 97 7.02 1.66 12.29
CA LEU A 97 5.85 1.70 13.15
C LEU A 97 4.76 0.68 12.76
N LEU A 98 4.85 0.06 11.57
CA LEU A 98 4.01 -1.08 11.19
C LEU A 98 4.35 -2.33 12.01
N ASN A 99 5.60 -2.46 12.46
CA ASN A 99 6.10 -3.65 13.16
C ASN A 99 5.53 -3.80 14.58
N LYS A 100 4.88 -2.75 15.12
CA LYS A 100 4.18 -2.82 16.40
C LYS A 100 2.68 -2.81 16.18
N VAL A 101 2.04 -3.93 16.54
CA VAL A 101 0.58 -4.08 16.53
C VAL A 101 0.07 -4.06 17.97
N PHE A 102 -1.04 -3.34 18.18
CA PHE A 102 -1.77 -3.33 19.43
C PHE A 102 -2.98 -4.25 19.32
N PRO A 103 -3.05 -5.36 20.07
CA PRO A 103 -4.27 -6.16 20.18
C PRO A 103 -5.44 -5.29 20.65
N THR A 104 -5.19 -4.47 21.68
CA THR A 104 -6.06 -3.42 22.18
C THR A 104 -5.21 -2.27 22.70
N ILE A 105 -5.68 -1.03 22.54
CA ILE A 105 -5.14 0.16 23.19
C ILE A 105 -6.30 1.03 23.68
N GLU A 106 -6.14 1.61 24.86
CA GLU A 106 -7.07 2.58 25.43
C GLU A 106 -6.27 3.72 26.04
N ILE A 107 -6.56 4.93 25.56
CA ILE A 107 -6.07 6.21 26.05
C ILE A 107 -7.33 6.94 26.50
N ASN A 108 -7.40 7.30 27.78
CA ASN A 108 -8.61 7.86 28.36
C ASN A 108 -8.32 9.23 28.96
N ALA A 109 -8.73 10.28 28.23
CA ALA A 109 -8.56 11.67 28.61
C ALA A 109 -7.12 11.98 29.06
N GLU A 110 -6.16 11.70 28.17
CA GLU A 110 -4.74 11.96 28.42
C GLU A 110 -4.21 13.09 27.54
N GLU A 111 -3.22 13.82 28.06
CA GLU A 111 -2.45 14.80 27.30
C GLU A 111 -1.84 14.15 26.04
N LEU A 112 -1.81 14.91 24.95
CA LEU A 112 -1.37 14.47 23.64
C LEU A 112 -0.01 13.78 23.66
N ARG A 113 0.97 14.36 24.36
CA ARG A 113 2.31 13.78 24.51
C ARG A 113 2.28 12.42 25.19
N ASN A 114 1.58 12.30 26.32
CA ASN A 114 1.52 11.07 27.12
C ASN A 114 0.86 9.93 26.32
N GLY A 115 -0.24 10.23 25.62
CA GLY A 115 -0.92 9.27 24.76
C GLY A 115 -0.04 8.79 23.59
N LEU A 116 0.67 9.72 22.93
CA LEU A 116 1.61 9.37 21.85
C LEU A 116 2.81 8.56 22.35
N GLU A 117 3.35 8.86 23.52
CA GLU A 117 4.46 8.09 24.12
C GLU A 117 4.05 6.64 24.42
N LYS A 118 2.80 6.40 24.84
CA LYS A 118 2.25 5.04 24.98
C LYS A 118 2.21 4.30 23.64
N ILE A 119 1.77 4.98 22.57
CA ILE A 119 1.72 4.41 21.22
C ILE A 119 3.14 4.05 20.74
N LEU A 120 4.10 4.98 20.90
CA LEU A 120 5.46 4.86 20.38
C LEU A 120 6.38 3.99 21.24
N SER A 121 6.04 3.71 22.50
CA SER A 121 6.87 2.91 23.41
C SER A 121 7.35 1.59 22.79
N GLY A 122 8.66 1.31 22.80
CA GLY A 122 9.21 0.08 22.22
C GLY A 122 9.28 0.02 20.69
N THR A 123 8.92 1.09 19.96
CA THR A 123 9.11 1.16 18.49
C THR A 123 10.47 1.74 18.07
N GLY A 124 11.19 2.36 19.01
CA GLY A 124 12.39 3.15 18.71
C GLY A 124 12.12 4.58 18.23
N TRP A 125 10.86 4.89 17.91
CA TRP A 125 10.40 6.26 17.62
C TRP A 125 9.98 6.99 18.89
N LYS A 126 10.07 8.32 18.87
CA LYS A 126 9.71 9.20 20.00
C LYS A 126 8.87 10.38 19.55
N VAL A 127 8.13 10.97 20.49
CA VAL A 127 7.39 12.22 20.27
C VAL A 127 8.39 13.37 20.14
N GLY A 128 8.31 14.10 19.03
CA GLY A 128 9.08 15.31 18.81
C GLY A 128 8.38 16.55 19.34
N ILE A 129 8.52 17.63 18.57
CA ILE A 129 7.76 18.88 18.69
C ILE A 129 6.26 18.58 18.51
N ILE A 130 5.46 19.11 19.42
CA ILE A 130 4.01 19.29 19.27
C ILE A 130 3.79 20.79 19.04
N GLU A 131 2.87 21.14 18.15
CA GLU A 131 2.50 22.52 17.84
C GLU A 131 2.23 23.31 19.13
N ALA A 132 2.73 24.55 19.18
CA ALA A 132 2.53 25.41 20.33
C ALA A 132 1.03 25.66 20.59
N GLY A 133 0.59 25.44 21.82
CA GLY A 133 -0.82 25.52 22.23
C GLY A 133 -1.58 24.20 22.14
N TYR A 134 -0.93 23.11 21.72
CA TYR A 134 -1.50 21.75 21.69
C TYR A 134 -0.83 20.81 22.70
N GLU A 135 0.14 21.27 23.48
CA GLU A 135 0.86 20.44 24.45
C GLU A 135 -0.06 19.90 25.55
N ASP A 136 -1.03 20.70 25.98
CA ASP A 136 -2.04 20.37 26.99
C ASP A 136 -3.33 19.79 26.37
N GLU A 137 -3.37 19.56 25.06
CA GLU A 137 -4.54 19.00 24.37
C GLU A 137 -4.83 17.60 24.90
N ILE A 138 -6.08 17.35 25.31
CA ILE A 138 -6.51 16.08 25.88
C ILE A 138 -7.31 15.31 24.84
N PHE A 139 -6.98 14.04 24.64
CA PHE A 139 -7.73 13.16 23.75
C PHE A 139 -8.03 11.80 24.38
N SER A 140 -9.02 11.12 23.80
CA SER A 140 -9.36 9.74 24.12
C SER A 140 -9.36 8.89 22.84
N LEU A 141 -8.83 7.68 22.94
CA LEU A 141 -8.74 6.74 21.82
C LEU A 141 -8.88 5.31 22.35
N LYS A 142 -9.78 4.53 21.78
CA LYS A 142 -9.94 3.10 22.11
C LYS A 142 -10.05 2.29 20.85
N GLU A 143 -9.03 1.48 20.59
CA GLU A 143 -8.85 0.80 19.32
C GLU A 143 -8.30 -0.62 19.51
N SER A 144 -8.51 -1.47 18.51
CA SER A 144 -8.05 -2.87 18.55
C SER A 144 -7.52 -3.31 17.19
N ARG A 145 -6.49 -4.17 17.21
CA ARG A 145 -5.88 -4.76 16.01
C ARG A 145 -5.32 -3.71 15.04
N LYS A 146 -4.65 -2.68 15.56
CA LYS A 146 -4.08 -1.58 14.77
C LYS A 146 -2.58 -1.45 15.00
N THR A 147 -1.85 -0.99 13.98
CA THR A 147 -0.41 -0.72 14.08
C THR A 147 -0.14 0.60 14.80
N ALA A 148 1.06 0.78 15.33
CA ALA A 148 1.48 2.07 15.89
C ALA A 148 1.40 3.19 14.83
N LEU A 149 1.74 2.90 13.57
CA LEU A 149 1.64 3.88 12.47
C LEU A 149 0.19 4.36 12.29
N TRP A 150 -0.76 3.43 12.26
CA TRP A 150 -2.18 3.77 12.11
C TRP A 150 -2.66 4.61 13.30
N LEU A 151 -2.29 4.23 14.52
CA LEU A 151 -2.68 4.96 15.73
C LEU A 151 -2.12 6.39 15.73
N VAL A 152 -0.85 6.60 15.39
CA VAL A 152 -0.25 7.93 15.27
C VAL A 152 -1.01 8.80 14.26
N ARG A 153 -1.35 8.24 13.09
CA ARG A 153 -2.16 8.93 12.07
C ARG A 153 -3.57 9.25 12.56
N GLN A 154 -4.21 8.36 13.31
CA GLN A 154 -5.51 8.65 13.92
C GLN A 154 -5.45 9.75 14.97
N VAL A 155 -4.41 9.76 15.82
CA VAL A 155 -4.25 10.84 16.80
C VAL A 155 -4.12 12.18 16.10
N ALA A 156 -3.29 12.27 15.06
CA ALA A 156 -3.14 13.49 14.26
C ALA A 156 -4.47 13.97 13.67
N LYS A 157 -5.30 13.04 13.18
CA LYS A 157 -6.65 13.33 12.72
C LYS A 157 -7.58 13.83 13.83
N ILE A 158 -7.55 13.22 15.02
CA ILE A 158 -8.37 13.62 16.17
C ILE A 158 -8.06 15.06 16.59
N VAL A 159 -6.78 15.43 16.65
CA VAL A 159 -6.37 16.78 17.08
C VAL A 159 -6.30 17.80 15.94
N GLY A 160 -6.51 17.37 14.69
CA GLY A 160 -6.47 18.24 13.51
C GLY A 160 -5.08 18.79 13.19
N LEU A 161 -4.02 18.02 13.46
CA LEU A 161 -2.62 18.38 13.17
C LEU A 161 -2.05 17.49 12.05
N GLU A 162 -0.99 17.96 11.40
CA GLU A 162 -0.22 17.22 10.40
C GLU A 162 1.01 16.55 11.03
N ILE A 163 1.46 15.44 10.43
CA ILE A 163 2.62 14.68 10.91
C ILE A 163 3.85 15.00 10.08
N GLN A 164 4.86 15.58 10.72
CA GLN A 164 6.18 15.75 10.13
C GLN A 164 7.16 14.71 10.69
N TRP A 165 7.71 13.88 9.81
CA TRP A 165 8.62 12.79 10.19
C TRP A 165 10.08 13.24 10.19
N ASP A 166 10.76 13.13 11.33
CA ASP A 166 12.23 13.14 11.39
C ASP A 166 12.74 11.70 11.42
N SER A 167 12.90 11.13 10.23
CA SER A 167 13.39 9.75 10.06
C SER A 167 14.82 9.51 10.55
N MET A 168 15.65 10.55 10.64
CA MET A 168 17.03 10.42 11.09
C MET A 168 17.10 10.21 12.59
N ASN A 169 16.34 11.01 13.33
CA ASN A 169 16.26 10.95 14.79
C ASN A 169 15.10 10.09 15.30
N ARG A 170 14.26 9.57 14.39
CA ARG A 170 13.05 8.79 14.68
C ARG A 170 12.08 9.59 15.56
N LEU A 171 11.86 10.86 15.22
CA LEU A 171 10.91 11.73 15.89
C LEU A 171 9.64 11.90 15.06
N VAL A 172 8.50 11.89 15.74
CA VAL A 172 7.21 12.22 15.17
C VAL A 172 6.81 13.61 15.64
N HIS A 173 6.80 14.57 14.73
CA HIS A 173 6.37 15.93 15.02
C HIS A 173 4.89 16.11 14.64
N PHE A 174 4.15 16.81 15.48
CA PHE A 174 2.76 17.20 15.24
C PHE A 174 2.74 18.70 15.04
N VAL A 175 2.39 19.15 13.84
CA VAL A 175 2.45 20.57 13.45
C VAL A 175 1.12 21.00 12.86
N LYS A 176 0.78 22.29 12.95
CA LYS A 176 -0.47 22.80 12.38
C LYS A 176 -0.52 22.65 10.86
N ARG A 177 0.63 22.84 10.21
CA ARG A 177 0.76 22.81 8.74
C ARG A 177 2.21 22.62 8.32
N ILE A 178 2.45 21.71 7.40
CA ILE A 178 3.72 21.51 6.69
C ILE A 178 3.78 22.46 5.50
N GLY A 179 4.92 23.11 5.31
CA GLY A 179 5.14 24.06 4.22
C GLY A 179 4.67 25.47 4.54
N SER A 180 4.96 26.40 3.62
CA SER A 180 4.65 27.82 3.80
C SER A 180 4.42 28.52 2.46
N ASN A 181 3.92 29.75 2.50
CA ASN A 181 3.85 30.59 1.30
C ASN A 181 5.16 31.35 1.11
N ARG A 182 5.99 30.89 0.16
CA ARG A 182 7.28 31.51 -0.18
C ARG A 182 7.19 32.45 -1.39
N GLY A 183 6.00 32.65 -1.95
CA GLY A 183 5.80 33.44 -3.16
C GLY A 183 6.17 32.72 -4.47
N ALA A 184 6.46 31.42 -4.41
CA ALA A 184 6.75 30.62 -5.59
C ALA A 184 5.56 30.60 -6.57
N SER A 185 5.87 30.77 -7.86
CA SER A 185 4.86 30.78 -8.91
C SER A 185 5.24 29.93 -10.11
N PHE A 186 4.27 29.16 -10.60
CA PHE A 186 4.37 28.39 -11.83
C PHE A 186 3.66 29.12 -12.95
N ARG A 187 4.44 29.64 -13.90
CA ARG A 187 3.94 30.50 -14.97
C ARG A 187 4.12 29.85 -16.34
N TYR A 188 3.08 29.96 -17.17
CA TYR A 188 3.17 29.62 -18.59
C TYR A 188 4.35 30.37 -19.25
N ARG A 189 5.09 29.68 -20.12
CA ARG A 189 6.35 30.15 -20.76
C ARG A 189 7.54 30.44 -19.82
N LYS A 190 7.45 30.15 -18.52
CA LYS A 190 8.59 30.17 -17.58
C LYS A 190 8.95 28.74 -17.15
N ASN A 191 8.39 28.30 -16.03
CA ASN A 191 8.68 27.05 -15.34
C ASN A 191 7.52 26.04 -15.40
N LEU A 192 6.38 26.41 -15.97
CA LEU A 192 5.23 25.52 -16.16
C LEU A 192 5.37 24.74 -17.49
N LYS A 193 5.62 23.43 -17.43
CA LYS A 193 5.70 22.57 -18.63
C LYS A 193 4.33 22.11 -19.11
N SER A 194 3.50 21.65 -18.18
CA SER A 194 2.14 21.20 -18.46
C SER A 194 1.25 21.49 -17.25
N VAL A 195 -0.02 21.75 -17.52
CA VAL A 195 -1.07 21.83 -16.50
C VAL A 195 -2.29 21.09 -17.02
N LYS A 196 -2.76 20.12 -16.24
CA LYS A 196 -4.03 19.44 -16.48
C LYS A 196 -4.97 19.81 -15.33
N ARG A 197 -6.06 20.51 -15.67
CA ARG A 197 -7.17 20.78 -14.76
C ARG A 197 -8.24 19.71 -14.92
N THR A 198 -8.52 18.96 -13.87
CA THR A 198 -9.68 18.06 -13.81
C THR A 198 -10.73 18.69 -12.92
N ILE A 199 -11.98 18.72 -13.38
CA ILE A 199 -13.12 19.18 -12.58
C ILE A 199 -14.09 18.03 -12.47
N THR A 200 -14.31 17.54 -11.25
CA THR A 200 -15.31 16.55 -10.92
C THR A 200 -16.54 17.28 -10.36
N PRO A 201 -17.76 16.98 -10.81
CA PRO A 201 -18.96 17.62 -10.27
C PRO A 201 -19.18 17.25 -8.79
N PRO A 202 -20.09 17.95 -8.07
CA PRO A 202 -20.49 17.57 -6.72
C PRO A 202 -20.81 16.08 -6.61
N GLU A 203 -20.26 15.40 -5.61
CA GLU A 203 -20.43 13.97 -5.40
C GLU A 203 -21.79 13.67 -4.75
N ALA A 204 -22.18 14.49 -3.77
CA ALA A 204 -23.46 14.42 -3.08
C ALA A 204 -24.04 15.81 -2.86
N THR A 205 -25.36 15.94 -2.99
CA THR A 205 -26.12 17.13 -2.56
C THR A 205 -27.05 16.81 -1.40
N VAL A 206 -27.12 15.53 -1.02
CA VAL A 206 -27.89 15.00 0.10
C VAL A 206 -27.08 13.92 0.80
N ILE A 207 -26.93 14.00 2.13
CA ILE A 207 -26.39 12.92 2.95
C ILE A 207 -27.48 12.37 3.85
N ILE A 208 -27.64 11.05 3.86
CA ILE A 208 -28.54 10.28 4.73
C ILE A 208 -27.67 9.54 5.75
N PRO A 209 -27.49 10.07 6.97
CA PRO A 209 -26.59 9.48 7.95
C PRO A 209 -27.28 8.48 8.88
N TYR A 210 -26.61 7.35 9.13
CA TYR A 210 -26.94 6.35 10.12
C TYR A 210 -25.77 6.15 11.09
N GLY A 211 -26.05 6.28 12.38
CA GLY A 211 -25.12 5.96 13.46
C GLY A 211 -25.41 4.59 14.06
N LYS A 212 -24.85 4.35 15.25
CA LYS A 212 -24.93 3.07 15.96
C LYS A 212 -26.35 2.50 16.04
N ASN A 213 -26.52 1.23 15.68
CA ASN A 213 -27.83 0.54 15.69
C ASN A 213 -28.91 1.25 14.84
N GLY A 214 -28.54 1.90 13.74
CA GLY A 214 -29.47 2.62 12.87
C GLY A 214 -29.95 3.97 13.41
N LEU A 215 -29.17 4.60 14.31
CA LEU A 215 -29.43 5.94 14.84
C LEU A 215 -29.59 6.94 13.69
N THR A 216 -30.69 7.70 13.67
CA THR A 216 -30.93 8.73 12.64
C THR A 216 -30.83 10.14 13.20
N ILE A 217 -30.80 11.15 12.33
CA ILE A 217 -30.79 12.56 12.72
C ILE A 217 -32.19 13.20 12.80
N ALA A 218 -33.28 12.45 12.54
CA ALA A 218 -34.63 13.00 12.40
C ALA A 218 -35.07 13.80 13.65
N ASP A 219 -34.76 13.30 14.84
CA ASP A 219 -35.11 13.92 16.13
C ASP A 219 -34.41 15.28 16.36
N VAL A 220 -33.30 15.55 15.66
CA VAL A 220 -32.50 16.77 15.78
C VAL A 220 -32.46 17.60 14.48
N ASN A 221 -33.33 17.26 13.53
CA ASN A 221 -33.34 17.84 12.19
C ASN A 221 -34.76 17.99 11.62
N ASP A 222 -35.68 18.49 12.44
CA ASP A 222 -37.05 18.80 12.05
C ASP A 222 -37.80 17.62 11.40
N GLY A 223 -37.54 16.40 11.87
CA GLY A 223 -38.12 15.16 11.35
C GLY A 223 -37.49 14.66 10.04
N LYS A 224 -36.48 15.34 9.48
CA LYS A 224 -35.76 14.89 8.29
C LYS A 224 -34.57 14.02 8.68
N ASN A 225 -34.50 12.81 8.12
CA ASN A 225 -33.38 11.89 8.29
C ASN A 225 -32.19 12.20 7.36
N TYR A 226 -32.16 13.35 6.68
CA TYR A 226 -31.10 13.75 5.76
C TYR A 226 -30.75 15.23 5.89
N VAL A 227 -29.54 15.58 5.47
CA VAL A 227 -29.10 16.95 5.25
C VAL A 227 -28.91 17.19 3.77
N GLU A 228 -29.10 18.43 3.30
CA GLU A 228 -28.98 18.78 1.88
C GLU A 228 -28.29 20.13 1.67
N ASN A 229 -27.52 20.24 0.58
CA ASN A 229 -26.82 21.45 0.18
C ASN A 229 -26.82 21.54 -1.35
N TYR A 230 -27.36 22.64 -1.87
CA TYR A 230 -27.44 22.94 -3.30
C TYR A 230 -26.80 24.29 -3.63
N ASP A 231 -26.02 24.87 -2.71
CA ASP A 231 -25.48 26.23 -2.81
C ASP A 231 -24.63 26.42 -4.07
N TRP A 232 -23.89 25.39 -4.48
CA TRP A 232 -23.19 25.40 -5.78
C TRP A 232 -24.15 25.68 -6.93
N TYR A 233 -25.22 24.90 -7.10
CA TYR A 233 -26.16 25.07 -8.21
C TYR A 233 -26.92 26.40 -8.12
N VAL A 234 -27.25 26.85 -6.90
CA VAL A 234 -27.87 28.15 -6.66
C VAL A 234 -26.92 29.28 -7.08
N SER A 235 -25.63 29.17 -6.78
CA SER A 235 -24.62 30.15 -7.21
C SER A 235 -24.48 30.23 -8.73
N GLN A 236 -24.82 29.15 -9.46
CA GLN A 236 -24.85 29.13 -10.92
C GLN A 236 -26.16 29.68 -11.52
N GLY A 237 -27.08 30.18 -10.68
CA GLY A 237 -28.35 30.78 -11.11
C GLY A 237 -29.52 29.81 -11.21
N VAL A 238 -29.37 28.55 -10.74
CA VAL A 238 -30.47 27.58 -10.68
C VAL A 238 -31.32 27.83 -9.43
N SER A 239 -32.65 27.87 -9.56
CA SER A 239 -33.52 28.00 -8.38
C SER A 239 -33.39 26.79 -7.45
N LEU A 240 -33.53 26.98 -6.14
CA LEU A 240 -33.41 25.88 -5.17
C LEU A 240 -34.39 24.72 -5.46
N SER A 241 -35.62 25.03 -5.90
CA SER A 241 -36.61 24.02 -6.30
C SER A 241 -36.16 23.20 -7.51
N GLU A 242 -35.57 23.85 -8.50
CA GLU A 242 -35.06 23.18 -9.69
C GLU A 242 -33.79 22.38 -9.37
N ALA A 243 -32.93 22.90 -8.49
CA ALA A 243 -31.73 22.20 -8.04
C ALA A 243 -32.06 20.89 -7.31
N ARG A 244 -33.06 20.92 -6.40
CA ARG A 244 -33.58 19.71 -5.73
C ARG A 244 -34.19 18.71 -6.70
N GLN A 245 -34.78 19.16 -7.80
CA GLN A 245 -35.40 18.25 -8.77
C GLN A 245 -34.37 17.61 -9.71
N LYS A 246 -33.39 18.38 -10.19
CA LYS A 246 -32.45 17.95 -11.23
C LYS A 246 -31.14 17.40 -10.69
N TYR A 247 -30.70 17.85 -9.51
CA TYR A 247 -29.35 17.61 -9.01
C TYR A 247 -29.33 16.97 -7.62
N ARG A 248 -30.38 16.23 -7.25
CA ARG A 248 -30.43 15.46 -6.02
C ARG A 248 -29.56 14.22 -6.16
N LYS A 249 -28.44 14.19 -5.42
CA LYS A 249 -27.45 13.13 -5.38
C LYS A 249 -27.32 12.67 -3.95
N GLU A 250 -27.82 11.47 -3.67
CA GLU A 250 -27.84 10.91 -2.32
C GLU A 250 -26.57 10.12 -2.03
N TYR A 251 -26.03 10.33 -0.84
CA TYR A 251 -24.94 9.56 -0.25
C TYR A 251 -25.40 9.03 1.11
N ILE A 252 -25.20 7.72 1.34
CA ILE A 252 -25.53 7.08 2.61
C ILE A 252 -24.25 7.05 3.45
N LEU A 253 -24.28 7.68 4.62
CA LEU A 253 -23.18 7.68 5.58
C LEU A 253 -23.52 6.71 6.71
N GLU A 254 -22.77 5.62 6.86
CA GLU A 254 -22.92 4.66 7.97
C GLU A 254 -21.68 4.69 8.87
N ASP A 255 -21.86 5.10 10.13
CA ASP A 255 -20.76 5.14 11.10
C ASP A 255 -21.23 4.84 12.55
N GLU A 256 -20.96 3.61 12.97
CA GLU A 256 -21.27 3.06 14.29
C GLU A 256 -20.57 3.79 15.46
N ARG A 257 -19.60 4.66 15.20
CA ARG A 257 -18.95 5.49 16.24
C ARG A 257 -19.90 6.57 16.78
N PHE A 258 -20.88 6.99 15.98
CA PHE A 258 -21.85 7.99 16.41
C PHE A 258 -22.98 7.36 17.21
N ILE A 259 -23.03 7.70 18.51
CA ILE A 259 -24.08 7.28 19.44
C ILE A 259 -25.06 8.41 19.80
N LEU A 260 -24.82 9.63 19.31
CA LEU A 260 -25.67 10.81 19.56
C LEU A 260 -26.11 11.45 18.23
N PRO A 261 -27.42 11.70 18.01
CA PRO A 261 -27.93 12.28 16.76
C PRO A 261 -27.33 13.64 16.41
N GLY A 262 -27.09 14.51 17.41
CA GLY A 262 -26.53 15.85 17.19
C GLY A 262 -25.11 15.82 16.63
N ASN A 263 -24.26 14.89 17.10
CA ASN A 263 -22.90 14.74 16.59
C ASN A 263 -22.91 14.18 15.16
N LEU A 264 -23.77 13.20 14.90
CA LEU A 264 -23.97 12.61 13.58
C LEU A 264 -24.46 13.66 12.57
N LYS A 265 -25.41 14.51 12.97
CA LYS A 265 -25.91 15.62 12.14
C LYS A 265 -24.80 16.61 11.79
N ARG A 266 -24.08 17.13 12.79
CA ARG A 266 -23.00 18.11 12.55
C ARG A 266 -21.95 17.55 11.61
N TYR A 267 -21.58 16.29 11.82
CA TYR A 267 -20.63 15.59 10.96
C TYR A 267 -21.13 15.45 9.52
N ALA A 268 -22.39 15.04 9.33
CA ALA A 268 -23.01 14.96 8.01
C ALA A 268 -23.10 16.34 7.33
N GLU A 269 -23.37 17.42 8.08
CA GLU A 269 -23.38 18.79 7.56
C GLU A 269 -21.99 19.24 7.11
N ASP A 270 -20.95 18.94 7.88
CA ASP A 270 -19.58 19.28 7.54
C ASP A 270 -19.10 18.51 6.31
N LEU A 271 -19.34 17.19 6.25
CA LEU A 271 -19.05 16.36 5.08
C LEU A 271 -19.80 16.86 3.82
N LEU A 272 -21.07 17.23 3.97
CA LEU A 272 -21.89 17.70 2.85
C LEU A 272 -21.42 19.07 2.31
N LYS A 273 -20.84 19.95 3.14
CA LYS A 273 -20.24 21.21 2.65
C LYS A 273 -19.11 20.95 1.67
N GLU A 274 -18.39 19.84 1.80
CA GLU A 274 -17.35 19.44 0.87
C GLU A 274 -17.92 18.76 -0.38
N MET A 275 -18.81 17.77 -0.19
CA MET A 275 -19.33 16.95 -1.30
C MET A 275 -20.28 17.71 -2.24
N ALA A 276 -20.93 18.77 -1.77
CA ALA A 276 -21.90 19.56 -2.53
C ALA A 276 -21.29 20.55 -3.54
N PHE A 277 -19.95 20.66 -3.58
CA PHE A 277 -19.23 21.53 -4.50
C PHE A 277 -18.36 20.71 -5.48
N PRO A 278 -18.10 21.23 -6.69
CA PRO A 278 -17.23 20.56 -7.64
C PRO A 278 -15.79 20.51 -7.11
N ARG A 279 -15.16 19.34 -7.24
CA ARG A 279 -13.75 19.13 -6.93
C ARG A 279 -12.90 19.53 -8.13
N ILE A 280 -11.93 20.40 -7.94
CA ILE A 280 -10.95 20.73 -8.98
C ILE A 280 -9.61 20.13 -8.56
N SER A 281 -8.87 19.53 -9.49
CA SER A 281 -7.49 19.06 -9.26
C SER A 281 -6.56 19.54 -10.38
N TYR A 282 -5.31 19.82 -10.01
CA TYR A 282 -4.28 20.23 -10.95
C TYR A 282 -3.11 19.24 -10.91
N GLN A 283 -2.86 18.59 -12.04
CA GLN A 283 -1.61 17.88 -12.26
C GLN A 283 -0.66 18.81 -13.02
N VAL A 284 0.51 19.10 -12.44
CA VAL A 284 1.39 20.15 -12.95
C VAL A 284 2.83 19.65 -13.09
N THR A 285 3.30 19.50 -14.32
CA THR A 285 4.73 19.28 -14.53
C THR A 285 5.45 20.61 -14.54
N VAL A 286 6.43 20.78 -13.65
CA VAL A 286 7.22 22.01 -13.52
C VAL A 286 8.69 21.74 -13.75
N LEU A 287 9.38 22.73 -14.29
CA LEU A 287 10.84 22.77 -14.29
C LEU A 287 11.29 23.38 -12.96
N ASP A 288 12.04 22.62 -12.17
CA ASP A 288 12.70 23.18 -11.00
C ASP A 288 13.86 24.09 -11.43
N LEU A 289 13.61 25.40 -11.36
CA LEU A 289 14.59 26.42 -11.68
C LEU A 289 15.45 26.81 -10.47
N SER A 290 15.10 26.37 -9.26
CA SER A 290 15.77 26.82 -8.03
C SER A 290 17.27 26.48 -8.01
N ALA A 291 17.63 25.33 -8.58
CA ALA A 291 19.02 24.89 -8.73
C ALA A 291 19.81 25.73 -9.75
N ILE A 292 19.13 26.37 -10.70
CA ILE A 292 19.75 27.15 -11.79
C ILE A 292 19.79 28.63 -11.44
N THR A 293 18.69 29.20 -10.95
CA THR A 293 18.58 30.63 -10.65
C THR A 293 19.15 30.98 -9.28
N GLY A 294 19.12 30.04 -8.33
CA GLY A 294 19.51 30.28 -6.93
C GLY A 294 18.61 31.27 -6.20
N LEU A 295 17.50 31.71 -6.81
CA LEU A 295 16.59 32.69 -6.24
C LEU A 295 15.66 32.02 -5.21
N GLU A 296 15.46 32.66 -4.07
CA GLU A 296 14.55 32.16 -3.02
C GLU A 296 13.10 32.03 -3.52
N GLU A 297 12.66 32.92 -4.40
CA GLU A 297 11.32 32.92 -5.00
C GLU A 297 11.05 31.73 -5.95
N ASP A 298 12.09 31.05 -6.42
CA ASP A 298 11.97 29.84 -7.22
C ASP A 298 12.05 28.56 -6.36
N LYS A 299 12.32 28.68 -5.04
CA LYS A 299 12.35 27.54 -4.12
C LYS A 299 10.96 27.22 -3.59
N PHE A 300 10.62 25.93 -3.66
CA PHE A 300 9.38 25.38 -3.14
C PHE A 300 9.63 23.99 -2.55
N TYR A 301 8.82 23.63 -1.58
CA TYR A 301 8.89 22.36 -0.86
C TYR A 301 7.50 21.74 -0.75
N LEU A 302 7.45 20.44 -0.40
CA LEU A 302 6.20 19.75 -0.13
C LEU A 302 5.36 20.51 0.90
N GLY A 303 4.07 20.69 0.64
CA GLY A 303 3.16 21.44 1.49
C GLY A 303 3.14 22.96 1.29
N ASP A 304 4.01 23.52 0.44
CA ASP A 304 4.03 24.96 0.17
C ASP A 304 2.82 25.44 -0.64
N ASP A 305 2.45 26.70 -0.41
CA ASP A 305 1.47 27.39 -1.24
C ASP A 305 2.17 28.01 -2.46
N VAL A 306 1.66 27.71 -3.65
CA VAL A 306 2.20 28.14 -4.93
C VAL A 306 1.11 28.74 -5.81
N ARG A 307 1.46 29.79 -6.55
CA ARG A 307 0.55 30.43 -7.53
C ARG A 307 0.73 29.81 -8.90
N ILE A 308 -0.33 29.25 -9.47
CA ILE A 308 -0.39 28.86 -10.89
C ILE A 308 -0.95 30.04 -11.68
N TYR A 309 -0.21 30.49 -12.68
CA TYR A 309 -0.65 31.54 -13.59
C TYR A 309 -0.51 31.09 -15.05
N ASN A 310 -1.63 31.02 -15.75
CA ASN A 310 -1.69 30.75 -17.18
C ASN A 310 -2.72 31.68 -17.83
N GLU A 311 -2.21 32.65 -18.59
CA GLU A 311 -3.02 33.66 -19.28
C GLU A 311 -3.96 33.04 -20.33
N ASP A 312 -3.46 32.08 -21.12
CA ASP A 312 -4.21 31.45 -22.20
C ASP A 312 -5.39 30.60 -21.69
N LEU A 313 -5.27 30.05 -20.46
CA LEU A 313 -6.33 29.30 -19.79
C LEU A 313 -7.17 30.14 -18.83
N ASN A 314 -6.92 31.46 -18.74
CA ASN A 314 -7.49 32.35 -17.72
C ASN A 314 -7.42 31.74 -16.30
N LEU A 315 -6.27 31.17 -15.97
CA LEU A 315 -6.03 30.46 -14.71
C LEU A 315 -5.11 31.30 -13.84
N ASP A 316 -5.62 31.72 -12.69
CA ASP A 316 -4.84 32.38 -11.64
C ASP A 316 -5.30 31.87 -10.28
N VAL A 317 -4.60 30.87 -9.75
CA VAL A 317 -5.00 30.17 -8.52
C VAL A 317 -3.79 29.93 -7.64
N THR A 318 -3.94 30.15 -6.34
CA THR A 318 -3.00 29.69 -5.32
C THR A 318 -3.46 28.34 -4.76
N THR A 319 -2.57 27.37 -4.70
CA THR A 319 -2.84 25.98 -4.34
C THR A 319 -1.65 25.39 -3.61
N ARG A 320 -1.84 24.29 -2.89
CA ARG A 320 -0.80 23.66 -2.08
C ARG A 320 -0.16 22.49 -2.81
N ILE A 321 1.15 22.31 -2.63
CA ILE A 321 1.88 21.16 -3.15
C ILE A 321 1.54 19.92 -2.31
N LEU A 322 0.92 18.91 -2.93
CA LEU A 322 0.54 17.64 -2.29
C LEU A 322 1.51 16.51 -2.60
N ARG A 323 2.17 16.54 -3.75
CA ARG A 323 3.16 15.52 -4.14
C ARG A 323 4.35 16.18 -4.81
N MET A 324 5.55 15.68 -4.52
CA MET A 324 6.75 16.02 -5.26
C MET A 324 7.53 14.75 -5.62
N LYS A 325 7.70 14.52 -6.91
CA LYS A 325 8.65 13.56 -7.45
C LYS A 325 9.90 14.31 -7.89
N VAL A 326 10.99 14.13 -7.15
CA VAL A 326 12.22 14.91 -7.35
C VAL A 326 13.33 13.99 -7.84
N TYR A 327 13.94 14.36 -8.97
CA TYR A 327 15.13 13.76 -9.56
C TYR A 327 16.33 14.69 -9.31
N PRO A 328 17.11 14.51 -8.23
CA PRO A 328 18.15 15.45 -7.85
C PRO A 328 19.22 15.69 -8.92
N GLN A 329 19.53 14.66 -9.70
CA GLN A 329 20.53 14.72 -10.77
C GLN A 329 19.94 15.20 -12.09
N GLU A 330 18.61 15.13 -12.25
CA GLU A 330 17.89 15.50 -13.46
C GLU A 330 16.67 16.37 -13.13
N PRO A 331 16.84 17.60 -12.58
CA PRO A 331 15.72 18.41 -12.08
C PRO A 331 14.65 18.71 -13.13
N TRP A 332 14.99 18.60 -14.42
CA TRP A 332 14.04 18.72 -15.53
C TRP A 332 13.03 17.57 -15.61
N ARG A 333 13.21 16.47 -14.88
CA ARG A 333 12.27 15.35 -14.76
C ARG A 333 11.32 15.49 -13.57
N ASN A 334 11.45 16.54 -12.75
CA ASN A 334 10.62 16.70 -11.56
C ASN A 334 9.13 16.78 -11.90
N GLU A 335 8.30 16.15 -11.07
CA GLU A 335 6.85 16.20 -11.18
C GLU A 335 6.27 16.75 -9.88
N VAL A 336 5.26 17.60 -9.98
CA VAL A 336 4.59 18.21 -8.84
C VAL A 336 3.08 18.00 -8.98
N GLU A 337 2.43 17.57 -7.92
CA GLU A 337 0.96 17.54 -7.90
C GLU A 337 0.46 18.56 -6.90
N LEU A 338 -0.53 19.32 -7.34
CA LEU A 338 -1.11 20.42 -6.58
C LEU A 338 -2.53 20.05 -6.18
N GLY A 339 -2.85 20.30 -4.93
CA GLY A 339 -4.17 20.09 -4.37
C GLY A 339 -4.90 21.40 -4.15
N PHE A 340 -6.17 21.43 -4.54
CA PHE A 340 -7.08 22.34 -3.85
C PHE A 340 -7.21 21.87 -2.40
N LEU A 341 -7.00 22.80 -1.47
CA LEU A 341 -7.34 22.56 -0.08
C LEU A 341 -8.85 22.38 0.05
N GLU A 342 -9.19 21.27 0.70
CA GLU A 342 -10.37 21.07 1.54
C GLU A 342 -10.58 22.26 2.49
N PRO A 343 -11.81 22.78 2.59
CA PRO A 343 -12.32 23.34 3.82
C PRO A 343 -12.99 22.22 4.65
N GLY A 344 -12.19 21.45 5.42
CA GLY A 344 -12.65 20.79 6.66
C GLY A 344 -12.90 19.28 6.67
N LEU A 345 -11.81 18.49 6.73
CA LEU A 345 -11.67 17.09 7.18
C LEU A 345 -12.86 16.39 7.89
N GLY A 346 -13.33 15.27 7.32
CA GLY A 346 -14.08 14.23 8.03
C GLY A 346 -14.61 13.09 7.14
N ASP A 347 -13.81 12.04 6.96
CA ASP A 347 -14.08 10.77 6.24
C ASP A 347 -14.66 10.86 4.82
N ILE A 348 -13.80 10.57 3.87
CA ILE A 348 -14.05 9.36 3.09
C ILE A 348 -13.12 8.30 3.68
N SER A 349 -13.70 7.17 4.07
CA SER A 349 -13.00 5.94 4.44
C SER A 349 -11.66 5.79 3.70
N ASN A 350 -10.55 5.77 4.42
CA ASN A 350 -9.23 5.40 3.88
C ASN A 350 -9.17 3.89 3.60
N ASP A 351 -10.05 3.43 2.71
CA ASP A 351 -9.93 2.21 1.92
C ASP A 351 -9.74 2.53 0.42
N SER A 352 -9.59 3.80 0.03
CA SER A 352 -9.63 4.19 -1.39
C SER A 352 -8.57 5.20 -1.86
N ILE A 353 -7.39 5.30 -1.24
CA ILE A 353 -6.24 5.98 -1.89
C ILE A 353 -4.92 5.19 -1.72
N SER A 354 -4.99 3.86 -1.78
CA SER A 354 -3.84 3.02 -2.14
C SER A 354 -4.14 1.94 -3.17
N ASN A 355 -5.34 1.95 -3.78
CA ASN A 355 -5.78 0.91 -4.72
C ASN A 355 -6.04 1.39 -6.16
N ASP A 356 -5.86 2.68 -6.47
CA ASP A 356 -6.11 3.21 -7.82
C ASP A 356 -4.96 2.98 -8.82
N VAL A 357 -3.99 2.12 -8.47
CA VAL A 357 -3.09 1.46 -9.45
C VAL A 357 -3.41 -0.05 -9.56
N GLN A 358 -4.44 -0.55 -8.89
CA GLN A 358 -4.90 -1.94 -9.00
C GLN A 358 -6.40 -2.07 -9.29
N ALA A 359 -7.04 -1.03 -9.83
CA ALA A 359 -8.34 -1.19 -10.46
C ALA A 359 -8.18 -1.81 -11.87
N ALA A 360 -8.80 -2.98 -12.04
CA ALA A 360 -9.29 -3.54 -13.30
C ALA A 360 -8.31 -4.26 -14.23
N GLN A 361 -7.47 -5.16 -13.72
CA GLN A 361 -7.10 -6.32 -14.54
C GLN A 361 -8.08 -7.46 -14.27
N PRO A 362 -8.75 -8.01 -15.30
CA PRO A 362 -9.57 -9.19 -15.14
C PRO A 362 -8.66 -10.39 -14.82
N ASP A 363 -8.97 -11.11 -13.74
CA ASP A 363 -8.21 -12.27 -13.32
C ASP A 363 -8.89 -13.56 -13.81
N LEU A 364 -8.08 -14.56 -14.16
CA LEU A 364 -8.52 -15.88 -14.60
C LEU A 364 -8.10 -16.90 -13.55
N LEU A 365 -9.08 -17.37 -12.79
CA LEU A 365 -8.89 -18.50 -11.90
C LEU A 365 -9.14 -19.78 -12.67
N PHE A 366 -8.23 -20.72 -12.53
CA PHE A 366 -8.40 -22.06 -13.05
C PHE A 366 -8.45 -23.04 -11.87
N ILE A 367 -9.12 -24.18 -12.03
CA ILE A 367 -9.10 -25.26 -11.04
C ILE A 367 -9.38 -26.60 -11.69
N LYS A 368 -8.74 -27.67 -11.18
CA LYS A 368 -8.91 -29.06 -11.60
C LYS A 368 -9.37 -29.91 -10.43
N SER A 369 -10.08 -31.02 -10.70
CA SER A 369 -10.60 -31.92 -9.66
C SER A 369 -9.53 -32.70 -8.90
N GLY A 370 -8.28 -32.68 -9.36
CA GLY A 370 -7.18 -33.44 -8.76
C GLY A 370 -7.37 -34.93 -9.00
N ALA A 371 -7.33 -35.73 -7.93
CA ALA A 371 -7.48 -37.19 -7.99
C ALA A 371 -8.76 -37.65 -8.72
N ALA A 372 -8.69 -38.83 -9.35
CA ALA A 372 -9.83 -39.44 -10.03
C ALA A 372 -11.06 -39.56 -9.11
N LYS A 373 -12.25 -39.34 -9.66
CA LYS A 373 -13.53 -39.35 -8.94
C LYS A 373 -14.54 -40.24 -9.66
N THR A 374 -15.36 -40.96 -8.91
CA THR A 374 -16.54 -41.65 -9.44
C THR A 374 -17.78 -40.93 -8.97
N ILE A 375 -18.65 -40.54 -9.91
CA ILE A 375 -19.94 -39.89 -9.61
C ILE A 375 -21.06 -40.89 -9.90
N GLY A 376 -21.95 -41.06 -8.93
CA GLY A 376 -23.14 -41.91 -9.04
C GLY A 376 -24.41 -41.11 -8.83
N THR A 377 -25.46 -41.77 -8.33
CA THR A 377 -26.79 -41.17 -8.18
C THR A 377 -26.93 -40.19 -7.03
N SER A 378 -25.99 -40.18 -6.08
CA SER A 378 -25.98 -39.22 -4.97
C SER A 378 -25.23 -37.94 -5.37
N PRO A 379 -25.75 -36.75 -5.03
CA PRO A 379 -25.04 -35.48 -5.25
C PRO A 379 -23.68 -35.46 -4.58
N LEU A 380 -22.64 -35.19 -5.37
CA LEU A 380 -21.27 -35.03 -4.91
C LEU A 380 -20.70 -33.70 -5.41
N PHE A 381 -19.69 -33.20 -4.71
CA PHE A 381 -18.99 -31.95 -5.05
C PHE A 381 -17.54 -32.24 -5.49
N PRO A 382 -17.32 -32.77 -6.70
CA PRO A 382 -15.99 -33.15 -7.16
C PRO A 382 -15.01 -31.98 -7.35
N LEU A 383 -15.48 -30.73 -7.33
CA LEU A 383 -14.68 -29.52 -7.48
C LEU A 383 -15.24 -28.39 -6.61
N GLN A 384 -14.39 -27.80 -5.76
CA GLN A 384 -14.74 -26.67 -4.89
C GLN A 384 -13.56 -25.70 -4.83
N ILE A 385 -13.86 -24.39 -4.79
CA ILE A 385 -12.88 -23.33 -4.72
C ILE A 385 -13.41 -22.19 -3.84
N SER A 386 -12.58 -21.72 -2.91
CA SER A 386 -12.86 -20.48 -2.19
C SER A 386 -12.43 -19.30 -3.06
N ILE A 387 -13.33 -18.35 -3.22
CA ILE A 387 -13.14 -17.14 -4.02
C ILE A 387 -13.39 -15.95 -3.12
N THR A 388 -12.46 -15.01 -3.09
CA THR A 388 -12.61 -13.71 -2.44
C THR A 388 -12.77 -12.65 -3.50
N ASN A 389 -13.83 -11.85 -3.39
CA ASN A 389 -14.14 -10.79 -4.32
C ASN A 389 -14.03 -9.43 -3.61
N PHE A 390 -13.14 -8.55 -4.06
CA PHE A 390 -12.91 -7.25 -3.40
C PHE A 390 -13.99 -6.19 -3.70
N GLY A 391 -14.86 -6.45 -4.67
CA GLY A 391 -16.03 -5.63 -4.98
C GLY A 391 -17.01 -6.41 -5.86
N SER A 392 -18.33 -6.20 -5.74
CA SER A 392 -19.32 -6.94 -6.52
C SER A 392 -18.99 -6.99 -8.03
N THR A 393 -18.99 -8.19 -8.62
CA THR A 393 -18.48 -8.42 -9.99
C THR A 393 -19.37 -9.39 -10.77
N ASN A 394 -19.28 -9.36 -12.10
CA ASN A 394 -19.88 -10.37 -12.97
C ASN A 394 -18.82 -11.38 -13.36
N ALA A 395 -18.98 -12.64 -12.96
CA ALA A 395 -18.05 -13.72 -13.26
C ALA A 395 -18.53 -14.56 -14.45
N GLN A 396 -17.66 -14.77 -15.42
CA GLN A 396 -17.84 -15.79 -16.46
C GLN A 396 -17.24 -17.10 -15.98
N ILE A 397 -18.08 -18.12 -15.81
CA ILE A 397 -17.66 -19.43 -15.31
C ILE A 397 -17.82 -20.45 -16.43
N GLY A 398 -16.73 -21.07 -16.85
CA GLY A 398 -16.76 -22.19 -17.80
C GLY A 398 -16.17 -23.46 -17.18
N LEU A 399 -16.54 -24.61 -17.76
CA LEU A 399 -16.16 -25.91 -17.23
C LEU A 399 -15.92 -26.90 -18.35
N MET A 400 -14.95 -27.77 -18.17
CA MET A 400 -14.68 -28.90 -19.04
C MET A 400 -14.73 -30.18 -18.20
N LEU A 401 -15.45 -31.17 -18.69
CA LEU A 401 -15.56 -32.49 -18.09
C LEU A 401 -15.19 -33.55 -19.12
N ILE A 402 -14.22 -34.37 -18.79
CA ILE A 402 -13.84 -35.61 -19.46
C ILE A 402 -14.20 -36.73 -18.52
N CYS A 403 -15.04 -37.67 -18.96
CA CYS A 403 -15.42 -38.81 -18.13
C CYS A 403 -15.80 -40.03 -18.97
N GLN A 404 -15.80 -41.20 -18.32
CA GLN A 404 -16.28 -42.44 -18.91
C GLN A 404 -17.58 -42.85 -18.25
N ALA A 405 -18.67 -42.88 -19.01
CA ALA A 405 -19.94 -43.44 -18.58
C ALA A 405 -19.92 -44.97 -18.66
N LYS A 406 -20.26 -45.66 -17.57
CA LYS A 406 -20.27 -47.12 -17.52
C LYS A 406 -21.50 -47.76 -18.18
N ALA A 407 -22.57 -46.98 -18.28
CA ALA A 407 -23.82 -47.34 -18.93
C ALA A 407 -24.43 -46.09 -19.57
N ALA A 408 -25.50 -46.26 -20.36
CA ALA A 408 -26.28 -45.13 -20.82
C ALA A 408 -26.96 -44.43 -19.62
N LEU A 409 -26.69 -43.14 -19.43
CA LEU A 409 -27.16 -42.34 -18.29
C LEU A 409 -27.28 -40.86 -18.66
N THR A 410 -27.88 -40.08 -17.77
CA THR A 410 -27.89 -38.61 -17.80
C THR A 410 -27.09 -38.08 -16.62
N VAL A 411 -26.04 -37.29 -16.89
CA VAL A 411 -25.34 -36.53 -15.84
C VAL A 411 -26.04 -35.19 -15.64
N THR A 412 -26.28 -34.84 -14.38
CA THR A 412 -26.70 -33.49 -13.97
C THR A 412 -25.51 -32.78 -13.34
N ILE A 413 -25.21 -31.57 -13.81
CA ILE A 413 -24.15 -30.69 -13.31
C ILE A 413 -24.79 -29.37 -12.86
N LYS A 414 -24.50 -28.95 -11.63
CA LYS A 414 -24.90 -27.67 -11.09
C LYS A 414 -23.69 -26.88 -10.65
N LEU A 415 -23.69 -25.59 -10.95
CA LEU A 415 -22.77 -24.64 -10.33
C LEU A 415 -23.46 -24.05 -9.10
N MET A 416 -22.74 -23.99 -7.99
CA MET A 416 -23.25 -23.53 -6.70
C MET A 416 -22.36 -22.41 -6.18
N PHE A 417 -22.93 -21.37 -5.59
CA PHE A 417 -22.23 -20.37 -4.81
C PHE A 417 -22.79 -20.32 -3.39
N ASN A 418 -21.95 -20.55 -2.38
CA ASN A 418 -22.36 -20.64 -0.97
C ASN A 418 -23.55 -21.60 -0.76
N GLY A 419 -23.52 -22.76 -1.41
CA GLY A 419 -24.58 -23.76 -1.32
C GLY A 419 -25.88 -23.43 -2.07
N SER A 420 -25.95 -22.32 -2.82
CA SER A 420 -27.10 -21.94 -3.66
C SER A 420 -26.80 -22.13 -5.15
N ASP A 421 -27.73 -22.69 -5.92
CA ASP A 421 -27.60 -22.88 -7.37
C ASP A 421 -27.35 -21.51 -8.07
N ILE A 422 -26.32 -21.43 -8.91
CA ILE A 422 -26.05 -20.27 -9.76
C ILE A 422 -26.20 -20.65 -11.24
N GLY A 423 -27.24 -20.10 -11.88
CA GLY A 423 -27.58 -20.41 -13.26
C GLY A 423 -28.35 -21.74 -13.43
N PRO A 424 -28.62 -22.14 -14.68
CA PRO A 424 -29.43 -23.33 -14.96
C PRO A 424 -28.64 -24.64 -14.73
N PRO A 425 -29.27 -25.71 -14.23
CA PRO A 425 -28.64 -27.03 -14.16
C PRO A 425 -28.40 -27.59 -15.56
N ILE A 426 -27.19 -28.08 -15.83
CA ILE A 426 -26.88 -28.78 -17.07
C ILE A 426 -27.29 -30.24 -16.94
N LYS A 427 -28.02 -30.76 -17.93
CA LYS A 427 -28.36 -32.17 -18.05
C LYS A 427 -27.87 -32.69 -19.39
N GLN A 428 -26.97 -33.67 -19.38
CA GLN A 428 -26.39 -34.24 -20.58
C GLN A 428 -26.61 -35.75 -20.60
N TYR A 429 -27.29 -36.25 -21.64
CA TYR A 429 -27.40 -37.68 -21.89
C TYR A 429 -26.08 -38.20 -22.49
N MET A 430 -25.67 -39.38 -22.03
CA MET A 430 -24.39 -40.02 -22.35
C MET A 430 -24.59 -41.53 -22.53
N PRO A 431 -24.41 -42.07 -23.75
CA PRO A 431 -24.23 -43.50 -23.96
C PRO A 431 -23.01 -44.06 -23.20
N ALA A 432 -22.91 -45.38 -23.03
CA ALA A 432 -21.71 -45.98 -22.45
C ALA A 432 -20.46 -45.64 -23.30
N GLY A 433 -19.37 -45.24 -22.65
CA GLY A 433 -18.14 -44.83 -23.32
C GLY A 433 -17.55 -43.52 -22.80
N TRP A 434 -16.55 -43.01 -23.51
CA TRP A 434 -15.86 -41.76 -23.17
C TRP A 434 -16.58 -40.55 -23.75
N HIS A 435 -16.66 -39.49 -22.95
CA HIS A 435 -17.33 -38.25 -23.31
C HIS A 435 -16.49 -37.05 -22.88
N THR A 436 -16.62 -35.96 -23.64
CA THR A 436 -16.09 -34.64 -23.29
C THR A 436 -17.23 -33.64 -23.37
N ILE A 437 -17.47 -32.93 -22.29
CA ILE A 437 -18.50 -31.91 -22.14
C ILE A 437 -17.79 -30.59 -21.89
N GLY A 438 -17.94 -29.63 -22.81
CA GLY A 438 -17.48 -28.26 -22.64
C GLY A 438 -18.66 -27.35 -22.37
N LEU A 439 -18.58 -26.53 -21.33
CA LEU A 439 -19.57 -25.51 -21.00
C LEU A 439 -19.02 -24.14 -21.39
N PRO A 440 -19.65 -23.43 -22.35
CA PRO A 440 -19.06 -22.24 -22.94
C PRO A 440 -18.88 -21.11 -21.91
N PHE A 441 -19.92 -20.74 -21.16
CA PHE A 441 -19.83 -19.96 -19.91
C PHE A 441 -21.22 -19.73 -19.28
N ILE A 442 -21.29 -19.53 -17.97
CA ILE A 442 -22.43 -18.94 -17.25
C ILE A 442 -21.97 -17.59 -16.70
N ILE A 443 -22.83 -16.56 -16.79
CA ILE A 443 -22.59 -15.26 -16.15
C ILE A 443 -23.31 -15.28 -14.80
N ALA A 444 -22.53 -15.19 -13.72
CA ALA A 444 -23.05 -15.10 -12.36
C ALA A 444 -22.62 -13.79 -11.70
N GLN A 445 -23.56 -13.08 -11.07
CA GLN A 445 -23.24 -11.92 -10.25
C GLN A 445 -22.71 -12.42 -8.90
N MET A 446 -21.47 -12.06 -8.57
CA MET A 446 -20.82 -12.42 -7.31
C MET A 446 -20.75 -11.18 -6.42
N PRO A 447 -21.34 -11.20 -5.20
CA PRO A 447 -21.21 -10.09 -4.25
C PRO A 447 -19.76 -9.95 -3.77
N SER A 448 -19.42 -8.80 -3.19
CA SER A 448 -18.16 -8.61 -2.48
C SER A 448 -18.07 -9.51 -1.24
N GLY A 449 -16.86 -9.95 -0.90
CA GLY A 449 -16.57 -10.86 0.21
C GLY A 449 -16.07 -12.23 -0.23
N THR A 450 -15.85 -13.12 0.72
CA THR A 450 -15.40 -14.50 0.47
C THR A 450 -16.60 -15.43 0.35
N GLY A 451 -16.61 -16.27 -0.69
CA GLY A 451 -17.61 -17.31 -0.89
C GLY A 451 -17.02 -18.56 -1.54
N MET A 452 -17.75 -19.67 -1.47
CA MET A 452 -17.34 -20.94 -2.04
C MET A 452 -18.08 -21.21 -3.34
N LEU A 453 -17.35 -21.38 -4.42
CA LEU A 453 -17.87 -21.84 -5.71
C LEU A 453 -17.67 -23.35 -5.80
N GLU A 454 -18.74 -24.07 -6.14
CA GLU A 454 -18.75 -25.53 -6.11
C GLU A 454 -19.43 -26.09 -7.36
N VAL A 455 -18.90 -27.21 -7.87
CA VAL A 455 -19.55 -27.99 -8.92
C VAL A 455 -20.18 -29.19 -8.25
N GLN A 456 -21.52 -29.25 -8.25
CA GLN A 456 -22.26 -30.42 -7.82
C GLN A 456 -22.60 -31.31 -9.02
N MET A 457 -22.41 -32.63 -8.89
CA MET A 457 -22.70 -33.60 -9.94
C MET A 457 -23.39 -34.83 -9.39
N PHE A 458 -24.30 -35.40 -10.18
CA PHE A 458 -24.92 -36.71 -9.96
C PHE A 458 -25.49 -37.27 -11.26
N THR A 459 -25.67 -38.59 -11.32
CA THR A 459 -26.29 -39.28 -12.44
C THR A 459 -27.74 -39.68 -12.11
N ASP A 460 -28.58 -39.87 -13.12
CA ASP A 460 -29.92 -40.47 -12.94
C ASP A 460 -29.84 -41.98 -12.63
N THR A 461 -28.86 -42.67 -13.22
CA THR A 461 -28.57 -44.09 -13.09
C THR A 461 -27.09 -44.35 -13.37
N GLY A 462 -26.56 -45.49 -12.92
CA GLY A 462 -25.17 -45.89 -13.17
C GLY A 462 -24.13 -44.94 -12.59
N THR A 463 -22.91 -45.02 -13.11
CA THR A 463 -21.79 -44.16 -12.68
C THR A 463 -21.01 -43.60 -13.86
N ILE A 464 -20.40 -42.44 -13.64
CA ILE A 464 -19.33 -41.91 -14.48
C ILE A 464 -18.02 -41.93 -13.70
N ASP A 465 -16.93 -42.30 -14.38
CA ASP A 465 -15.57 -42.15 -13.86
C ASP A 465 -14.92 -40.93 -14.48
N ILE A 466 -14.50 -39.99 -13.63
CA ILE A 466 -13.72 -38.82 -13.99
C ILE A 466 -12.26 -39.18 -13.72
N PRO A 467 -11.38 -39.25 -14.75
CA PRO A 467 -9.97 -39.48 -14.56
C PRO A 467 -9.33 -38.32 -13.76
N GLN A 468 -8.08 -38.50 -13.32
CA GLN A 468 -7.34 -37.41 -12.67
C GLN A 468 -7.37 -36.15 -13.55
N ASP A 469 -7.70 -35.01 -12.94
CA ASP A 469 -7.87 -33.71 -13.60
C ASP A 469 -8.87 -33.68 -14.76
N GLY A 470 -9.74 -34.70 -14.86
CA GLY A 470 -10.76 -34.84 -15.89
C GLY A 470 -11.90 -33.83 -15.75
N LEU A 471 -12.05 -33.17 -14.61
CA LEU A 471 -12.98 -32.06 -14.43
C LEU A 471 -12.19 -30.77 -14.14
N GLN A 472 -12.45 -29.74 -14.92
CA GLN A 472 -11.75 -28.45 -14.87
C GLN A 472 -12.75 -27.31 -14.94
N MET A 473 -12.49 -26.21 -14.24
CA MET A 473 -13.31 -25.01 -14.24
C MET A 473 -12.43 -23.78 -14.36
N PHE A 474 -12.88 -22.79 -15.11
CA PHE A 474 -12.30 -21.47 -15.11
C PHE A 474 -13.33 -20.43 -14.66
N VAL A 475 -12.85 -19.41 -13.96
CA VAL A 475 -13.63 -18.26 -13.53
C VAL A 475 -12.89 -17.02 -13.98
N TYR A 476 -13.54 -16.22 -14.81
CA TYR A 476 -12.99 -14.97 -15.32
C TYR A 476 -13.83 -13.81 -14.77
N ALA A 477 -13.22 -12.98 -13.92
CA ALA A 477 -13.89 -11.84 -13.31
C ALA A 477 -12.89 -10.76 -12.89
N GLN A 478 -13.37 -9.53 -12.70
CA GLN A 478 -12.56 -8.48 -12.07
C GLN A 478 -12.52 -8.67 -10.55
N ASN A 479 -11.41 -8.29 -9.91
CA ASN A 479 -11.24 -8.24 -8.44
C ASN A 479 -11.33 -9.61 -7.74
N LEU A 480 -10.93 -10.68 -8.44
CA LEU A 480 -11.05 -12.06 -7.99
C LEU A 480 -9.75 -12.54 -7.33
N LEU A 481 -9.83 -13.23 -6.19
CA LEU A 481 -8.68 -13.86 -5.54
C LEU A 481 -9.05 -15.28 -5.05
N GLY A 482 -8.34 -16.29 -5.55
CA GLY A 482 -8.58 -17.71 -5.24
C GLY A 482 -8.07 -18.64 -6.36
N GLY A 483 -8.10 -19.96 -6.21
CA GLY A 483 -7.80 -20.92 -7.30
C GLY A 483 -6.33 -21.11 -7.65
N ILE A 484 -6.08 -22.01 -8.61
CA ILE A 484 -4.75 -22.15 -9.23
C ILE A 484 -4.68 -21.11 -10.35
N SER A 485 -3.69 -20.23 -10.24
CA SER A 485 -3.39 -19.16 -11.20
C SER A 485 -3.43 -19.68 -12.64
N SER A 486 -3.88 -18.83 -13.58
CA SER A 486 -3.72 -19.08 -15.02
C SER A 486 -2.26 -19.07 -15.48
N GLU A 487 -1.34 -18.66 -14.61
CA GLU A 487 0.08 -18.84 -14.82
C GLU A 487 0.43 -20.33 -14.80
N VAL A 488 1.16 -20.78 -15.83
CA VAL A 488 1.94 -22.03 -15.77
C VAL A 488 2.62 -22.06 -14.40
N PRO A 489 2.59 -23.17 -13.64
CA PRO A 489 3.26 -23.22 -12.34
C PRO A 489 4.70 -22.77 -12.52
N ARG A 490 4.97 -21.51 -12.22
CA ARG A 490 6.32 -21.02 -12.09
C ARG A 490 6.77 -21.64 -10.78
N PRO A 491 7.96 -22.26 -10.73
CA PRO A 491 8.55 -22.58 -9.46
C PRO A 491 8.70 -21.26 -8.69
N SER A 492 7.72 -20.90 -7.87
CA SER A 492 7.87 -19.94 -6.80
C SER A 492 8.62 -20.68 -5.70
N VAL A 493 9.91 -20.86 -5.92
CA VAL A 493 10.82 -21.18 -4.83
C VAL A 493 10.92 -19.90 -4.04
N ALA A 494 10.40 -19.89 -2.81
CA ALA A 494 10.91 -18.94 -1.82
C ALA A 494 12.39 -19.28 -1.63
N GLU A 495 13.27 -18.58 -2.33
CA GLU A 495 14.70 -18.70 -2.09
C GLU A 495 14.95 -18.24 -0.66
N MET A 496 15.29 -19.18 0.22
CA MET A 496 15.83 -18.81 1.52
C MET A 496 17.20 -18.19 1.29
N TYR A 497 17.27 -16.87 1.36
CA TYR A 497 18.54 -16.16 1.46
C TYR A 497 19.25 -16.63 2.73
N SER A 498 20.30 -17.43 2.56
CA SER A 498 21.29 -17.65 3.61
C SER A 498 22.26 -16.48 3.57
N PHE A 499 22.10 -15.55 4.50
CA PHE A 499 23.08 -14.49 4.70
C PHE A 499 24.38 -15.15 5.17
N ASN A 500 25.33 -15.31 4.27
CA ASN A 500 26.71 -15.45 4.68
C ASN A 500 27.09 -14.15 5.36
N LYS A 501 27.12 -14.14 6.70
CA LYS A 501 27.87 -13.14 7.46
C LYS A 501 29.23 -13.07 6.79
N ALA A 502 29.62 -11.90 6.29
CA ALA A 502 30.95 -11.71 5.73
C ALA A 502 31.97 -12.30 6.73
N ASN A 503 32.77 -13.25 6.28
CA ASN A 503 33.86 -13.79 7.07
C ASN A 503 34.87 -12.66 7.25
N TYR A 504 34.78 -11.92 8.35
CA TYR A 504 35.86 -11.05 8.78
C TYR A 504 36.99 -11.96 9.28
N THR A 505 38.03 -12.14 8.48
CA THR A 505 39.29 -12.67 8.97
C THR A 505 39.86 -11.63 9.91
N THR A 506 39.57 -11.75 11.21
CA THR A 506 40.21 -10.90 12.20
C THR A 506 41.63 -11.42 12.37
N ILE A 507 42.61 -10.74 11.77
CA ILE A 507 44.02 -11.01 12.03
C ILE A 507 44.30 -10.51 13.45
N GLN A 508 44.28 -11.40 14.45
CA GLN A 508 44.87 -11.07 15.75
C GLN A 508 46.37 -11.28 15.67
N THR A 509 47.13 -10.19 15.51
CA THR A 509 48.57 -10.19 15.81
C THR A 509 48.75 -10.21 17.33
N ARG A 510 49.08 -11.37 17.91
CA ARG A 510 49.61 -11.41 19.27
C ARG A 510 51.11 -11.17 19.21
N GLN A 511 51.57 -10.01 19.70
CA GLN A 511 52.96 -9.86 20.13
C GLN A 511 53.10 -10.47 21.53
N ALA A 512 53.84 -11.57 21.64
CA ALA A 512 54.29 -12.08 22.93
C ALA A 512 55.81 -11.85 23.02
N VAL A 513 56.23 -10.97 23.93
CA VAL A 513 57.64 -10.84 24.32
C VAL A 513 57.90 -11.90 25.38
N ALA A 514 58.63 -12.96 25.02
CA ALA A 514 59.12 -13.93 25.98
C ALA A 514 60.52 -13.53 26.42
N ILE A 515 60.69 -13.19 27.70
CA ILE A 515 62.00 -13.05 28.33
C ILE A 515 62.36 -14.43 28.87
N VAL A 516 63.35 -15.07 28.26
CA VAL A 516 63.89 -16.34 28.76
C VAL A 516 65.20 -16.05 29.48
N LEU A 517 65.26 -16.44 30.75
CA LEU A 517 66.49 -16.44 31.54
C LEU A 517 67.23 -17.76 31.29
N ASP A 518 68.27 -17.71 30.47
CA ASP A 518 69.11 -18.88 30.22
C ASP A 518 70.35 -18.82 31.15
N GLY A 519 70.15 -19.30 32.37
CA GLY A 519 71.16 -19.35 33.42
C GLY A 519 71.48 -18.00 34.10
N PRO A 520 72.32 -18.02 35.16
CA PRO A 520 72.57 -16.84 35.97
C PRO A 520 73.41 -15.82 35.19
N GLY A 521 72.75 -14.81 34.62
CA GLY A 521 73.39 -13.56 34.19
C GLY A 521 73.30 -13.19 32.71
N ARG A 522 72.50 -13.85 31.86
CA ARG A 522 72.26 -13.38 30.48
C ARG A 522 70.77 -13.32 30.14
N VAL A 523 70.31 -12.13 29.77
CA VAL A 523 68.97 -11.87 29.24
C VAL A 523 69.08 -11.84 27.71
N ASN A 524 68.38 -12.74 27.02
CA ASN A 524 68.16 -12.63 25.58
C ASN A 524 66.69 -12.26 25.34
N VAL A 525 66.47 -11.22 24.53
CA VAL A 525 65.14 -10.79 24.08
C VAL A 525 64.97 -11.27 22.64
N GLY A 526 64.04 -12.19 22.41
CA GLY A 526 63.66 -12.64 21.07
C GLY A 526 62.21 -12.26 20.79
N GLU A 527 61.97 -11.54 19.69
CA GLU A 527 60.62 -11.30 19.17
C GLU A 527 60.19 -12.49 18.31
N HIS A 528 59.18 -13.24 18.77
CA HIS A 528 58.55 -14.28 17.97
C HIS A 528 57.22 -13.76 17.39
N HIS A 529 57.15 -13.66 16.06
CA HIS A 529 55.92 -13.41 15.33
C HIS A 529 55.25 -14.74 14.98
N SER A 530 54.07 -15.02 15.52
CA SER A 530 53.25 -16.15 15.07
C SER A 530 51.87 -15.66 14.61
N LEU A 531 51.48 -16.08 13.42
CA LEU A 531 50.14 -15.91 12.87
C LEU A 531 49.37 -17.20 13.14
N GLN A 532 48.31 -17.13 13.95
CA GLN A 532 47.36 -18.24 14.10
C GLN A 532 46.04 -17.88 13.41
N TYR A 533 45.54 -18.82 12.61
CA TYR A 533 44.25 -18.73 11.93
C TYR A 533 43.23 -19.50 12.77
N GLU A 534 42.22 -18.82 13.31
CA GLU A 534 41.14 -19.45 14.05
C GLU A 534 39.84 -19.34 13.23
N ASN A 535 39.36 -20.46 12.69
CA ASN A 535 38.09 -20.55 11.98
C ASN A 535 37.00 -20.96 12.99
N SER A 536 36.27 -20.00 13.55
CA SER A 536 35.08 -20.31 14.36
C SER A 536 33.83 -20.35 13.49
N ILE A 537 33.28 -21.55 13.25
CA ILE A 537 31.99 -21.75 12.58
C ILE A 537 30.90 -21.81 13.66
N SER A 538 30.05 -20.80 13.74
CA SER A 538 28.81 -20.86 14.53
C SER A 538 27.61 -21.05 13.59
N THR A 539 27.27 -22.29 13.27
CA THR A 539 26.03 -22.64 12.58
C THR A 539 24.88 -22.64 13.59
N HIS A 540 23.88 -21.78 13.41
CA HIS A 540 22.60 -21.96 14.10
C HIS A 540 21.73 -22.92 13.29
N VAL A 541 21.13 -23.86 14.01
CA VAL A 541 20.36 -25.01 13.52
C VAL A 541 19.18 -24.56 12.67
N ALA A 542 19.02 -25.20 11.50
CA ALA A 542 17.87 -25.05 10.62
C ALA A 542 16.57 -25.46 11.35
N ILE A 543 15.59 -24.57 11.39
CA ILE A 543 14.22 -24.92 11.78
C ILE A 543 13.58 -25.63 10.58
N ASN A 544 13.39 -26.93 10.71
CA ASN A 544 12.58 -27.74 9.79
C ASN A 544 11.15 -27.20 9.75
N THR A 545 10.60 -26.92 8.57
CA THR A 545 9.15 -27.04 8.38
C THR A 545 8.77 -27.45 6.95
N ILE A 546 8.24 -28.68 6.90
CA ILE A 546 7.28 -29.33 5.98
C ILE A 546 6.94 -28.58 4.67
N ARG A 547 7.34 -29.18 3.54
CA ARG A 547 6.80 -28.92 2.21
C ARG A 547 5.33 -29.36 2.14
N ARG A 548 4.44 -28.51 1.64
CA ARG A 548 3.19 -28.92 0.98
C ARG A 548 3.22 -28.43 -0.46
#